data_AF-A0A2J8KZ46-F1
#
_entry.id   AF-A0A2J8KZ46-F1
#
_cell.length_a   1.000
_cell.length_b   1.000
_cell.length_c   1.000
_cell.angle_alpha   90.00
_cell.angle_beta   90.00
_cell.angle_gamma   90.00
#
_symmetry.space_group_name_H-M   'P 1'
#
loop_
_entity.id
_entity.type
_entity.pdbx_description
1 polymer ?
#
loop_
_entity_poly.entity_id
_entity_poly.type
_entity_poly.pdbx_seq_one_letter_code
_entity_poly.pdbx_strand_id
1 'polypeptide(L)'
;MTSFQEVPLQTSNFAHVIFQNVAKSYLPNAHLECHYTLTPYIHPHPKDWVGIFKVGWSTARDYYTFLWSPMPEHYVEGSTVNCVLAFQGYYLPNDDGEFYQFCYVTHKGEIRGASTPFQFRASSPVEELLTMEDEGNS
;
A
#
# COMPACT_ATOMS: atom_id res chain seq x y z
N MET A 1 -43.05 -10.92 4.09
CA MET A 1 -41.66 -10.82 4.55
C MET A 1 -40.79 -10.57 3.32
N THR A 2 -40.51 -9.31 3.02
CA THR A 2 -39.62 -8.95 1.91
C THR A 2 -38.19 -9.21 2.36
N SER A 3 -37.54 -10.18 1.71
CA SER A 3 -36.12 -10.46 1.87
C SER A 3 -35.34 -9.23 1.39
N PHE A 4 -34.58 -8.61 2.29
CA PHE A 4 -33.56 -7.63 1.92
C PHE A 4 -32.47 -8.41 1.20
N GLN A 5 -32.44 -8.34 -0.14
CA GLN A 5 -31.27 -8.76 -0.89
C GLN A 5 -30.14 -7.80 -0.53
N GLU A 6 -29.17 -8.31 0.22
CA GLU A 6 -27.90 -7.65 0.45
C GLU A 6 -27.20 -7.53 -0.91
N VAL A 7 -27.23 -6.32 -1.49
CA VAL A 7 -26.50 -6.02 -2.71
C VAL A 7 -25.02 -6.12 -2.35
N PRO A 8 -24.23 -7.02 -2.96
CA PRO A 8 -22.80 -7.07 -2.69
C PRO A 8 -22.23 -5.69 -3.00
N LEU A 9 -21.62 -5.04 -2.01
CA LEU A 9 -20.84 -3.83 -2.23
C LEU A 9 -19.91 -4.11 -3.41
N GLN A 10 -20.13 -3.43 -4.54
CA GLN A 10 -19.23 -3.53 -5.68
C GLN A 10 -17.88 -3.02 -5.22
N THR A 11 -16.99 -3.95 -4.87
CA THR A 11 -15.63 -3.61 -4.50
C THR A 11 -14.96 -3.01 -5.72
N SER A 12 -14.35 -1.84 -5.55
CA SER A 12 -13.63 -1.17 -6.63
C SER A 12 -12.57 -2.12 -7.18
N ASN A 13 -12.44 -2.20 -8.51
CA ASN A 13 -11.40 -2.98 -9.18
C ASN A 13 -9.97 -2.61 -8.74
N PHE A 14 -9.81 -1.44 -8.09
CA PHE A 14 -8.56 -0.90 -7.58
C PHE A 14 -8.27 -1.25 -6.12
N ALA A 15 -9.19 -1.95 -5.43
CA ALA A 15 -9.09 -2.26 -3.99
C ALA A 15 -9.06 -3.77 -3.71
N HIS A 16 -8.51 -4.56 -4.63
CA HIS A 16 -8.34 -6.00 -4.42
C HIS A 16 -7.10 -6.33 -3.57
N VAL A 17 -6.19 -5.36 -3.43
CA VAL A 17 -5.08 -5.39 -2.49
C VAL A 17 -5.14 -4.14 -1.60
N ILE A 18 -5.05 -4.34 -0.30
CA ILE A 18 -5.19 -3.28 0.71
C ILE A 18 -3.86 -3.13 1.43
N PHE A 19 -3.22 -1.97 1.32
CA PHE A 19 -2.02 -1.65 2.10
C PHE A 19 -2.41 -1.29 3.53
N GLN A 20 -1.72 -1.91 4.49
CA GLN A 20 -2.04 -1.80 5.92
C GLN A 20 -1.01 -0.89 6.61
N ASN A 21 -1.47 -0.12 7.61
CA ASN A 21 -0.61 0.67 8.49
C ASN A 21 0.39 1.58 7.75
N VAL A 22 -0.04 2.18 6.65
CA VAL A 22 0.80 3.08 5.86
C VAL A 22 0.97 4.40 6.61
N ALA A 23 2.20 4.70 6.99
CA ALA A 23 2.55 5.92 7.71
C ALA A 23 2.49 7.13 6.77
N LYS A 24 2.39 8.35 7.33
CA LYS A 24 2.49 9.60 6.56
C LYS A 24 3.92 9.88 6.08
N SER A 25 4.90 9.35 6.79
CA SER A 25 6.31 9.49 6.45
C SER A 25 7.12 8.27 6.88
N TYR A 26 8.23 8.06 6.18
CA TYR A 26 9.23 7.04 6.48
C TYR A 26 10.63 7.66 6.47
N LEU A 27 11.54 7.10 7.26
CA LEU A 27 12.92 7.58 7.30
C LEU A 27 13.64 7.30 5.98
N PRO A 28 14.31 8.30 5.37
CA PRO A 28 15.19 8.09 4.24
C PRO A 28 16.32 7.11 4.61
N ASN A 29 16.74 6.28 3.67
CA ASN A 29 17.85 5.32 3.83
C ASN A 29 17.63 4.26 4.92
N ALA A 30 16.46 4.19 5.55
CA ALA A 30 16.10 3.16 6.52
C ALA A 30 15.39 1.98 5.84
N HIS A 31 15.37 0.84 6.53
CA HIS A 31 14.54 -0.29 6.13
C HIS A 31 13.04 0.07 6.23
N LEU A 32 12.27 -0.31 5.22
CA LEU A 32 10.85 -0.03 5.10
C LEU A 32 10.06 -1.34 4.93
N GLU A 33 9.23 -1.66 5.92
CA GLU A 33 8.26 -2.74 5.80
C GLU A 33 6.96 -2.25 5.15
N CYS A 34 6.59 -2.89 4.05
CA CYS A 34 5.33 -2.66 3.36
C CYS A 34 4.39 -3.83 3.66
N HIS A 35 3.37 -3.58 4.48
CA HIS A 35 2.34 -4.55 4.83
C HIS A 35 1.13 -4.40 3.90
N TYR A 36 0.63 -5.51 3.36
CA TYR A 36 -0.56 -5.51 2.52
C TYR A 36 -1.36 -6.80 2.65
N THR A 37 -2.64 -6.72 2.30
CA THR A 37 -3.58 -7.84 2.34
C THR A 37 -4.09 -8.12 0.93
N LEU A 38 -3.90 -9.35 0.46
CA LEU A 38 -4.57 -9.89 -0.71
C LEU A 38 -6.01 -10.24 -0.30
N THR A 39 -6.99 -9.64 -0.96
CA THR A 39 -8.42 -9.92 -0.70
C THR A 39 -8.89 -11.14 -1.50
N PRO A 40 -10.09 -11.69 -1.21
CA PRO A 40 -10.70 -12.76 -2.01
C PRO A 40 -10.90 -12.42 -3.50
N TYR A 41 -10.78 -11.15 -3.89
CA TYR A 41 -11.03 -10.65 -5.25
C TYR A 41 -9.78 -10.66 -6.16
N ILE A 42 -8.63 -11.09 -5.65
CA ILE A 42 -7.40 -11.23 -6.45
C ILE A 42 -6.81 -12.64 -6.30
N HIS A 43 -6.37 -13.18 -7.44
CA HIS A 43 -5.53 -14.37 -7.49
C HIS A 43 -4.08 -13.92 -7.66
N PRO A 44 -3.19 -14.09 -6.66
CA PRO A 44 -1.80 -13.68 -6.76
C PRO A 44 -1.06 -14.51 -7.80
N HIS A 45 -0.04 -13.91 -8.41
CA HIS A 45 0.82 -14.58 -9.38
C HIS A 45 2.31 -14.32 -9.06
N PRO A 46 3.24 -15.26 -9.34
CA PRO A 46 4.67 -15.09 -9.05
C PRO A 46 5.39 -13.92 -9.75
N LYS A 47 4.70 -13.22 -10.65
CA LYS A 47 5.18 -12.02 -11.37
C LYS A 47 4.36 -10.78 -11.02
N ASP A 48 3.54 -10.86 -9.98
CA ASP A 48 2.94 -9.67 -9.39
C ASP A 48 4.01 -8.99 -8.52
N TRP A 49 3.88 -7.68 -8.34
CA TRP A 49 4.89 -6.90 -7.66
C TRP A 49 4.29 -5.68 -6.96
N VAL A 50 4.99 -5.20 -5.94
CA VAL A 50 4.66 -3.93 -5.28
C VAL A 50 5.72 -2.93 -5.66
N GLY A 51 5.28 -1.80 -6.21
CA GLY A 51 6.13 -0.67 -6.53
C GLY A 51 5.91 0.49 -5.58
N ILE A 52 6.94 1.31 -5.41
CA ILE A 52 6.84 2.65 -4.84
C ILE A 52 6.77 3.62 -6.01
N PHE A 53 5.69 4.40 -6.07
CA PHE A 53 5.43 5.33 -7.17
C PHE A 53 5.35 6.75 -6.64
N LYS A 54 5.96 7.70 -7.36
CA LYS A 54 5.71 9.13 -7.11
C LYS A 54 4.26 9.45 -7.46
N VAL A 55 3.55 10.15 -6.57
CA VAL A 55 2.15 10.56 -6.80
C VAL A 55 2.03 11.35 -8.11
N GLY A 56 0.99 11.05 -8.89
CA GLY A 56 0.81 11.59 -10.25
C GLY A 56 1.40 10.73 -11.37
N TRP A 57 1.88 9.52 -11.05
CA TRP A 57 2.24 8.50 -12.04
C TRP A 57 1.09 8.21 -13.02
N SER A 58 1.43 7.87 -14.26
CA SER A 58 0.46 7.61 -15.34
C SER A 58 0.36 6.13 -15.69
N THR A 59 1.47 5.40 -15.58
CA THR A 59 1.56 3.99 -15.96
C THR A 59 2.35 3.18 -14.95
N ALA A 60 2.19 1.86 -14.99
CA ALA A 60 2.98 0.94 -14.18
C ALA A 60 4.49 0.98 -14.48
N ARG A 61 4.95 1.69 -15.53
CA ARG A 61 6.38 1.87 -15.82
C ARG A 61 7.02 3.01 -15.02
N ASP A 62 6.21 3.84 -14.38
CA ASP A 62 6.66 5.05 -13.67
C ASP A 62 7.06 4.76 -12.21
N TYR A 63 7.38 3.50 -11.89
CA TYR A 63 7.81 3.11 -10.55
C TYR A 63 9.19 3.70 -10.24
N TYR A 64 9.41 4.08 -8.99
CA TYR A 64 10.72 4.48 -8.48
C TYR A 64 11.58 3.24 -8.19
N THR A 65 11.01 2.31 -7.41
CA THR A 65 11.60 1.01 -7.10
C THR A 65 10.49 -0.03 -6.92
N PHE A 66 10.83 -1.32 -6.96
CA PHE A 66 9.87 -2.39 -6.79
C PHE A 66 10.47 -3.63 -6.15
N LEU A 67 9.58 -4.48 -5.63
CA LEU A 67 9.88 -5.85 -5.25
C LEU A 67 8.80 -6.79 -5.76
N TRP A 68 9.21 -7.99 -6.18
CA TRP A 68 8.26 -9.06 -6.50
C TRP A 68 7.44 -9.40 -5.26
N SER A 69 6.13 -9.53 -5.44
CA SER A 69 5.22 -10.00 -4.41
C SER A 69 5.42 -11.51 -4.26
N PRO A 70 5.84 -12.02 -3.08
CA PRO A 70 6.03 -13.46 -2.92
C PRO A 70 4.69 -14.17 -3.06
N MET A 71 4.68 -15.25 -3.85
CA MET A 71 3.52 -16.13 -3.93
C MET A 71 3.30 -16.78 -2.56
N PRO A 72 2.12 -16.65 -1.93
CA PRO A 72 1.86 -17.30 -0.66
C PRO A 72 1.98 -18.82 -0.77
N GLU A 73 2.70 -19.44 0.16
CA GLU A 73 2.77 -20.90 0.26
C GLU A 73 1.37 -21.45 0.54
N HIS A 74 0.98 -22.51 -0.16
CA HIS A 74 -0.34 -23.15 -0.01
C HIS A 74 -1.54 -22.21 -0.21
N TYR A 75 -1.43 -21.25 -1.14
CA TYR A 75 -2.52 -20.33 -1.46
C TYR A 75 -3.84 -21.07 -1.77
N VAL A 76 -4.91 -20.64 -1.12
CA VAL A 76 -6.28 -21.11 -1.37
C VAL A 76 -7.04 -20.00 -2.09
N GLU A 77 -7.65 -20.31 -3.22
CA GLU A 77 -8.45 -19.35 -3.98
C GLU A 77 -9.59 -18.76 -3.14
N GLY A 78 -9.78 -17.44 -3.21
CA GLY A 78 -10.76 -16.71 -2.42
C GLY A 78 -10.39 -16.51 -0.94
N SER A 79 -9.18 -16.91 -0.52
CA SER A 79 -8.68 -16.60 0.82
C SER A 79 -8.17 -15.15 0.94
N THR A 80 -8.21 -14.64 2.17
CA THR A 80 -7.54 -13.39 2.55
C THR A 80 -6.15 -13.71 3.08
N VAL A 81 -5.11 -13.08 2.53
CA VAL A 81 -3.71 -13.36 2.89
C VAL A 81 -2.97 -12.07 3.23
N ASN A 82 -2.30 -12.03 4.38
CA ASN A 82 -1.42 -10.94 4.75
C ASN A 82 0.00 -11.20 4.23
N CYS A 83 0.62 -10.17 3.70
CA CYS A 83 1.96 -10.21 3.15
C CYS A 83 2.78 -9.03 3.66
N VAL A 84 4.08 -9.21 3.72
CA VAL A 84 5.05 -8.18 4.07
C VAL A 84 6.18 -8.18 3.04
N LEU A 85 6.59 -6.99 2.63
CA LEU A 85 7.77 -6.75 1.80
C LEU A 85 8.74 -5.83 2.50
N ALA A 86 10.03 -6.11 2.32
CA ALA A 86 11.14 -5.44 2.97
C ALA A 86 11.93 -4.61 1.95
N PHE A 87 11.59 -3.33 1.78
CA PHE A 87 12.36 -2.42 0.93
C PHE A 87 13.63 -1.97 1.64
N GLN A 88 14.76 -2.11 0.95
CA GLN A 88 16.06 -1.70 1.50
C GLN A 88 16.28 -0.21 1.27
N GLY A 89 16.77 0.49 2.29
CA GLY A 89 16.88 1.95 2.31
C GLY A 89 17.66 2.57 1.16
N TYR A 90 18.68 1.87 0.65
CA TYR A 90 19.49 2.35 -0.47
C TYR A 90 18.77 2.32 -1.83
N TYR A 91 17.59 1.69 -1.92
CA TYR A 91 16.70 1.78 -3.08
C TYR A 91 15.54 2.76 -2.87
N LEU A 92 15.39 3.33 -1.68
CA LEU A 92 14.31 4.25 -1.37
C LEU A 92 14.64 5.67 -1.83
N PRO A 93 13.64 6.50 -2.11
CA PRO A 93 13.84 7.94 -2.26
C PRO A 93 14.51 8.55 -1.04
N ASN A 94 15.27 9.62 -1.28
CA ASN A 94 15.79 10.49 -0.23
C ASN A 94 14.70 11.48 0.21
N ASP A 95 15.06 12.40 1.11
CA ASP A 95 14.22 13.56 1.42
C ASP A 95 14.24 14.56 0.26
N ASP A 96 13.41 14.27 -0.75
CA ASP A 96 13.25 15.04 -1.98
C ASP A 96 11.99 15.92 -1.99
N GLY A 97 11.22 15.91 -0.90
CA GLY A 97 9.97 16.65 -0.75
C GLY A 97 8.78 16.06 -1.53
N GLU A 98 8.95 14.94 -2.22
CA GLU A 98 7.92 14.34 -3.05
C GLU A 98 7.03 13.37 -2.27
N PHE A 99 5.77 13.25 -2.72
CA PHE A 99 4.85 12.24 -2.21
C PHE A 99 4.95 10.97 -3.04
N TYR A 100 4.98 9.85 -2.35
CA TYR A 100 5.02 8.51 -2.89
C TYR A 100 3.84 7.69 -2.38
N GLN A 101 3.52 6.60 -3.05
CA GLN A 101 2.55 5.61 -2.59
C GLN A 101 2.97 4.21 -3.04
N PHE A 102 2.55 3.19 -2.31
CA PHE A 102 2.67 1.81 -2.76
C PHE A 102 1.59 1.52 -3.78
N CYS A 103 1.92 0.75 -4.82
CA CYS A 103 0.94 0.18 -5.74
C CYS A 103 1.21 -1.30 -5.98
N TYR A 104 0.17 -2.11 -5.90
CA TYR A 104 0.23 -3.52 -6.27
C TYR A 104 -0.10 -3.66 -7.76
N VAL A 105 0.83 -4.24 -8.51
CA VAL A 105 0.75 -4.41 -9.96
C VAL A 105 0.74 -5.89 -10.28
N THR A 106 -0.24 -6.32 -11.06
CA THR A 106 -0.32 -7.72 -11.50
C THR A 106 0.69 -8.00 -12.62
N HIS A 107 0.94 -9.28 -12.90
CA HIS A 107 1.73 -9.75 -14.04
C HIS A 107 1.19 -9.28 -15.41
N LYS A 108 -0.06 -8.82 -15.46
CA LYS A 108 -0.68 -8.23 -16.66
C LYS A 108 -0.48 -6.70 -16.74
N GLY A 109 0.17 -6.09 -15.74
CA GLY A 109 0.39 -4.65 -15.65
C GLY A 109 -0.80 -3.87 -15.07
N GLU A 110 -1.78 -4.55 -14.45
CA GLU A 110 -2.95 -3.90 -13.88
C GLU A 110 -2.69 -3.46 -12.43
N ILE A 111 -3.14 -2.27 -12.06
CA ILE A 111 -3.07 -1.78 -10.68
C ILE A 111 -4.29 -2.28 -9.91
N ARG A 112 -4.04 -3.03 -8.84
CA ARG A 112 -5.10 -3.67 -8.03
C ARG A 112 -5.12 -3.24 -6.56
N GLY A 113 -4.23 -2.33 -6.19
CA GLY A 113 -4.17 -1.68 -4.88
C GLY A 113 -3.28 -0.46 -4.95
N ALA A 114 -3.65 0.63 -4.26
CA ALA A 114 -2.81 1.81 -4.07
C ALA A 114 -2.96 2.29 -2.61
N SER A 115 -1.84 2.61 -1.96
CA SER A 115 -1.86 3.13 -0.58
C SER A 115 -2.26 4.60 -0.52
N THR A 116 -2.50 5.09 0.69
CA THR A 116 -2.43 6.53 0.96
C THR A 116 -1.01 7.06 0.66
N PRO A 117 -0.86 8.32 0.23
CA PRO A 117 0.45 8.94 0.01
C PRO A 117 1.28 9.11 1.29
N PHE A 118 2.60 9.07 1.13
CA PHE A 118 3.60 9.27 2.18
C PHE A 118 4.87 9.95 1.63
N GLN A 119 5.72 10.48 2.50
CA GLN A 119 7.02 11.07 2.12
C GLN A 119 8.18 10.32 2.75
N PHE A 120 9.36 10.41 2.12
CA PHE A 120 10.60 9.98 2.75
C PHE A 120 11.25 11.16 3.45
N ARG A 121 11.02 11.31 4.75
CA ARG A 121 11.61 12.38 5.56
C ARG A 121 11.68 11.98 7.02
N ALA A 122 12.60 12.59 7.76
CA ALA A 122 12.57 12.47 9.21
C ALA A 122 11.28 13.09 9.77
N SER A 123 10.66 12.43 10.75
CA SER A 123 9.55 13.02 11.48
C SER A 123 10.02 14.31 12.15
N SER A 124 9.30 15.41 11.91
CA SER A 124 9.60 16.66 12.61
C SER A 124 8.97 16.62 14.01
N PRO A 125 9.66 17.06 15.08
CA PRO A 125 9.10 17.06 16.45
C PRO A 125 7.76 17.81 16.58
N VAL A 126 7.50 18.78 15.70
CA VAL A 126 6.26 19.55 15.65
C VAL A 126 5.03 18.73 15.19
N GLU A 127 5.22 17.66 14.42
CA GLU A 127 4.11 16.81 13.95
C GLU A 127 3.60 15.85 15.03
N GLU A 128 4.46 15.45 15.97
CA GLU A 128 4.06 14.67 17.15
C GLU A 128 3.25 15.53 18.13
N LEU A 129 3.62 16.80 18.31
CA LEU A 129 2.94 17.73 19.23
C LEU A 129 1.52 18.10 18.80
N LEU A 130 1.21 18.11 17.50
CA LEU A 130 -0.12 18.42 16.98
C LEU A 130 -1.14 17.28 17.16
N THR A 131 -0.73 16.13 17.69
CA THR A 131 -1.65 15.01 17.98
C THR A 131 -2.23 15.05 19.40
N MET A 132 -1.92 16.09 20.19
CA MET A 132 -2.39 16.25 21.56
C MET A 132 -3.26 17.50 21.72
N GLU A 133 -4.40 17.62 21.02
CA GLU A 133 -5.35 18.72 21.26
C GLU A 133 -6.75 18.41 20.69
N ASP A 134 -7.44 17.40 21.25
CA ASP A 134 -8.92 17.38 21.34
C ASP A 134 -9.40 16.37 22.38
N GLU A 135 -9.08 16.60 23.65
CA GLU A 135 -9.88 16.05 24.75
C GLU A 135 -10.43 17.21 25.59
N GLY A 136 -11.67 17.58 25.25
CA GLY A 136 -12.67 18.02 26.22
C GLY A 136 -12.52 19.43 26.80
N ASN A 137 -13.18 20.39 26.15
CA ASN A 137 -13.84 21.46 26.90
C ASN A 137 -15.12 21.95 26.21
N SER A 138 -16.23 21.27 26.50
CA SER A 138 -17.52 21.88 26.93
C SER A 138 -18.49 20.79 27.37
#